data_AF-A0A6G7B874-F1
#
_entry.id   AF-A0A6G7B874-F1
#
_cell.length_a   1.000
_cell.length_b   1.000
_cell.length_c   1.000
_cell.angle_alpha   90.00
_cell.angle_beta   90.00
_cell.angle_gamma   90.00
#
_symmetry.space_group_name_H-M   'P 1'
#
loop_
_entity.id
_entity.type
_entity.pdbx_description
1 polymer ?
#
loop_
_entity_poly.entity_id
_entity_poly.type
_entity_poly.pdbx_seq_one_letter_code
_entity_poly.pdbx_strand_id
1 'polypeptide(L)' 'MNKPSLQVMNYIALVQSSVISIDEVPAYLKADVEKWLTFFKTGTVVGGENHGLAN' A
#
# COMPACT_ATOMS: atom_id res chain seq x y z
N MET A 1 3.57 -10.56 4.80
CA MET A 1 3.23 -9.13 4.96
C MET A 1 2.12 -9.02 5.99
N ASN A 2 2.29 -8.25 7.07
CA ASN A 2 1.17 -8.00 7.99
C ASN A 2 0.10 -7.23 7.25
N LYS A 3 -1.18 -7.57 7.45
CA LYS A 3 -2.34 -6.89 6.85
C LYS A 3 -2.20 -5.36 7.03
N PRO A 4 -2.55 -4.53 6.02
CA PRO A 4 -2.48 -3.08 6.19
C PRO A 4 -3.40 -2.66 7.34
N SER A 5 -2.96 -1.65 8.09
CA SER A 5 -3.84 -1.01 9.07
C SER A 5 -5.01 -0.33 8.33
N LEU A 6 -6.12 -0.10 9.04
CA LEU A 6 -7.26 0.62 8.46
C LEU A 6 -6.86 2.01 7.96
N GLN A 7 -5.94 2.67 8.66
CA GLN A 7 -5.42 3.98 8.23
C GLN A 7 -4.68 3.89 6.89
N VAL A 8 -3.79 2.91 6.74
CA VAL A 8 -3.08 2.68 5.48
C VAL A 8 -4.07 2.37 4.35
N MET A 9 -5.07 1.53 4.60
CA MET A 9 -6.14 1.23 3.62
C MET A 9 -6.92 2.48 3.18
N ASN A 10 -7.25 3.38 4.11
CA ASN A 10 -7.96 4.61 3.79
C ASN A 10 -7.13 5.51 2.85
N TYR A 11 -5.84 5.69 3.14
CA TYR A 11 -4.96 6.48 2.27
C TYR A 11 -4.75 5.84 0.90
N ILE A 12 -4.62 4.51 0.83
CA ILE A 12 -4.56 3.79 -0.45
C ILE A 12 -5.81 4.09 -1.29
N ALA A 13 -7.00 4.00 -0.68
CA ALA A 13 -8.26 4.28 -1.38
C ALA A 13 -8.34 5.73 -1.89
N LEU A 14 -7.89 6.71 -1.09
CA LEU A 14 -7.86 8.12 -1.48
C LEU A 14 -6.88 8.37 -2.65
N VAL A 15 -5.69 7.77 -2.60
CA VAL A 15 -4.69 7.89 -3.67
C VAL A 15 -5.18 7.20 -4.95
N GLN A 16 -5.74 5.99 -4.87
CA GLN A 16 -6.29 5.29 -6.05
C GLN A 16 -7.49 6.02 -6.66
N SER A 17 -8.30 6.69 -5.83
CA SER A 17 -9.42 7.52 -6.29
C SER A 17 -8.97 8.90 -6.79
N SER A 18 -7.66 9.17 -6.83
CA SER A 18 -7.08 10.46 -7.23
C SER A 18 -7.62 11.67 -6.45
N VAL A 19 -8.10 11.44 -5.21
CA VAL A 19 -8.56 12.51 -4.30
C VAL A 19 -7.35 13.26 -3.73
N ILE A 20 -6.27 12.54 -3.47
CA ILE A 20 -4.97 13.06 -3.03
C ILE A 20 -3.85 12.40 -3.84
N SER A 21 -2.71 13.07 -3.90
CA SER A 21 -1.44 12.52 -4.38
C SER A 21 -0.71 11.74 -3.28
N ILE A 22 0.28 10.93 -3.66
CA ILE A 22 1.11 10.18 -2.69
C ILE A 22 1.95 11.09 -1.79
N ASP A 23 2.25 12.31 -2.24
CA ASP A 23 3.02 13.30 -1.48
C ASP A 23 2.20 13.96 -0.37
N GLU A 24 0.87 13.86 -0.41
CA GLU A 24 -0.05 14.35 0.62
C GLU A 24 -0.30 13.31 1.73
N VAL A 25 0.21 12.09 1.57
CA VAL A 25 0.14 11.06 2.62
C VAL A 25 1.11 11.43 3.75
N PRO A 26 0.70 11.35 5.04
CA PRO A 26 1.60 11.59 6.15
C PRO A 26 2.88 10.75 6.07
N ALA A 27 4.04 11.38 6.34
CA ALA A 27 5.35 10.77 6.13
C ALA A 27 5.53 9.42 6.83
N TYR A 28 4.93 9.24 8.02
CA TYR A 28 5.00 7.98 8.78
C TYR A 28 4.16 6.84 8.19
N LEU A 29 3.25 7.12 7.24
CA LEU A 29 2.44 6.13 6.52
C LEU A 29 2.86 5.96 5.06
N LYS A 30 3.59 6.94 4.49
CA LYS A 30 3.89 7.00 3.05
C LYS A 30 4.54 5.72 2.53
N ALA A 31 5.55 5.22 3.23
CA ALA A 31 6.26 3.99 2.83
C ALA A 31 5.34 2.75 2.80
N ASP A 32 4.45 2.61 3.78
CA ASP A 32 3.50 1.50 3.82
C ASP A 32 2.45 1.63 2.70
N VAL A 33 1.93 2.84 2.47
CA VAL A 33 0.98 3.12 1.40
C VAL A 33 1.60 2.83 0.02
N GLU A 34 2.84 3.27 -0.24
CA GLU A 34 3.56 2.98 -1.48
C GLU A 34 3.80 1.48 -1.70
N LYS A 35 4.15 0.76 -0.64
CA LYS A 35 4.36 -0.69 -0.68
C LYS A 35 3.07 -1.43 -1.06
N TRP A 36 1.95 -1.06 -0.46
CA TRP A 36 0.65 -1.66 -0.78
C TRP A 36 0.13 -1.26 -2.15
N LEU A 37 0.28 0.00 -2.56
CA LEU A 37 -0.06 0.45 -3.91
C LEU A 37 0.72 -0.32 -4.97
N THR A 38 2.01 -0.56 -4.73
CA THR A 38 2.86 -1.37 -5.62
C THR A 38 2.36 -2.80 -5.66
N PHE A 39 2.10 -3.41 -4.51
CA PHE A 39 1.58 -4.76 -4.40
C PHE A 39 0.24 -4.93 -5.17
N PHE A 40 -0.70 -4.01 -5.02
CA PHE A 40 -1.98 -4.07 -5.74
C PHE A 40 -1.85 -3.89 -7.25
N LYS A 41 -0.81 -3.17 -7.73
CA LYS A 41 -0.56 -2.99 -9.17
C LYS A 41 0.16 -4.18 -9.80
N THR A 42 1.15 -4.75 -9.13
CA THR A 42 2.08 -5.74 -9.71
C THR A 42 1.84 -7.16 -9.22
N GLY A 43 1.01 -7.34 -8.20
CA GLY A 43 0.87 -8.61 -7.47
C GLY A 43 2.12 -9.02 -6.69
N THR A 44 3.19 -8.22 -6.71
CA THR A 44 4.49 -8.58 -6.13
C THR A 44 4.82 -7.66 -4.96
N VAL A 45 5.21 -8.26 -3.83
CA VAL A 45 5.70 -7.52 -2.67
C VAL A 45 7.20 -7.28 -2.82
N VAL A 46 7.64 -6.02 -2.90
CA VAL A 46 9.07 -5.69 -2.86
C VAL A 46 9.53 -5.72 -1.39
N GLY A 47 10.50 -6.57 -1.07
CA GLY A 47 11.15 -6.63 0.25
C GLY A 47 10.38 -7.34 1.37
N GLY A 48 9.60 -8.37 1.07
CA GLY A 48 9.04 -9.28 2.08
C GLY A 48 9.14 -10.71 1.57
N GLU A 49 9.50 -11.65 2.46
CA GLU A 49 9.49 -13.08 2.14
C GLU A 49 8.17 -13.45 1.45
N ASN A 50 8.28 -14.20 0.36
CA ASN A 50 7.21 -14.57 -0.53
C ASN A 50 6.29 -15.59 0.17
N HIS A 51 5.44 -15.13 1.09
CA HIS A 51 4.46 -15.98 1.79
C HIS A 51 3.19 -16.11 0.98
N GLY A 52 3.33 -16.69 -0.22
CA GLY A 52 2.24 -17.29 -0.99
C GLY A 52 0.92 -16.52 -0.99
N LEU A 53 0.77 -15.59 -1.92
CA LEU A 53 -0.56 -15.39 -2.51
C LEU A 53 -0.73 -16.43 -3.60
N ALA A 54 -0.81 -17.68 -3.16
CA ALA A 54 -1.47 -18.73 -3.90
C ALA A 54 -2.88 -18.78 -3.32
N ASN A 55 -3.83 -18.26 -4.07
CA ASN A 55 -5.22 -18.72 -4.09
C ASN A 55 -5.62 -18.84 -5.55
#